data_AF-A0A9D5P134-F1
#
_entry.id   AF-A0A9D5P134-F1
#
_cell.length_a   1.000
_cell.length_b   1.000
_cell.length_c   1.000
_cell.angle_alpha   90.00
_cell.angle_beta   90.00
_cell.angle_gamma   90.00
#
_symmetry.space_group_name_H-M   'P 1'
#
loop_
_entity.id
_entity.type
_entity.pdbx_description
1 polymer ?
#
loop_
_entity_poly.entity_id
_entity_poly.type
_entity_poly.pdbx_seq_one_letter_code
_entity_poly.pdbx_strand_id
1 'polypeptide(L)' 'MDIKPRTFGRSELAQCYFPKLKPMTAWEKLKLWLDLNPRLKHLAELTRRTFTPAEVQLIYSEFGEP' A
#
# COMPACT_ATOMS: atom_id res chain seq x y z
N MET A 1 0.12 -2.66 21.93
CA MET A 1 -0.66 -1.60 21.25
C MET A 1 -1.18 -2.23 19.98
N ASP A 2 -2.48 -2.53 19.93
CA ASP A 2 -3.12 -3.23 18.81
C ASP A 2 -3.33 -2.22 17.68
N ILE A 3 -2.32 -2.01 16.83
CA ILE A 3 -2.45 -1.16 15.65
C ILE A 3 -3.25 -1.99 14.64
N LYS A 4 -4.57 -2.00 14.79
CA LYS A 4 -5.44 -2.62 13.79
C LYS A 4 -5.18 -1.92 12.47
N PRO A 5 -4.90 -2.66 11.39
CA PRO A 5 -4.84 -2.08 10.07
C PRO A 5 -6.16 -1.34 9.81
N ARG A 6 -6.10 -0.03 9.63
CA ARG A 6 -7.27 0.76 9.21
C ARG A 6 -7.37 0.75 7.69
N THR A 7 -8.52 1.10 7.16
CA THR A 7 -8.65 1.38 5.72
C THR A 7 -7.73 2.57 5.39
N PHE A 8 -6.88 2.42 4.38
CA PHE A 8 -6.00 3.50 3.91
C PHE A 8 -6.36 3.92 2.48
N GLY A 9 -6.26 5.21 2.19
CA GLY A 9 -6.15 5.65 0.81
C GLY A 9 -4.88 5.10 0.16
N ARG A 10 -4.91 4.71 -1.11
CA ARG A 10 -3.73 4.12 -1.78
C ARG A 10 -2.51 5.04 -1.78
N SER A 11 -2.74 6.34 -1.95
CA SER A 11 -1.69 7.36 -1.91
C SER A 11 -1.31 7.73 -0.49
N GLU A 12 -2.23 7.63 0.46
CA GLU A 12 -1.95 7.82 1.89
C GLU A 12 -1.01 6.72 2.38
N LEU A 13 -1.34 5.45 2.12
CA LEU A 13 -0.49 4.31 2.46
C LEU A 13 0.88 4.42 1.78
N ALA A 14 0.91 4.80 0.51
CA ALA A 14 2.15 4.98 -0.21
C ALA A 14 3.03 6.10 0.36
N GLN A 15 2.42 7.17 0.89
CA GLN A 15 3.17 8.23 1.56
C GLN A 15 3.70 7.81 2.92
N CYS A 16 3.08 6.87 3.62
CA CYS A 16 3.70 6.26 4.81
C CYS A 16 5.03 5.59 4.45
N TYR A 17 5.07 4.81 3.36
CA TYR A 17 6.29 4.19 2.86
C TYR A 17 7.30 5.18 2.25
N PHE A 18 6.81 6.23 1.61
CA PHE A 18 7.63 7.21 0.89
C PHE A 18 7.29 8.65 1.31
N PRO A 19 7.61 9.06 2.55
CA PRO A 19 7.13 10.32 3.13
C PRO A 19 7.66 11.58 2.42
N LYS A 20 8.77 11.46 1.67
CA LYS A 20 9.37 12.58 0.91
C LYS A 20 8.78 12.74 -0.49
N LEU A 21 7.93 11.81 -0.94
CA LEU A 21 7.33 11.84 -2.27
C LEU A 21 5.95 12.50 -2.25
N LYS A 22 5.60 13.13 -3.38
CA LYS A 22 4.23 13.60 -3.62
C LYS A 22 3.27 12.41 -3.66
N PRO A 23 1.99 12.58 -3.26
CA PRO A 23 1.06 11.45 -3.10
C PRO A 23 0.93 10.54 -4.33
N MET A 24 0.89 11.12 -5.54
CA MET A 24 0.78 10.33 -6.78
C MET A 24 2.08 9.60 -7.11
N THR A 25 3.24 10.24 -6.96
CA THR A 25 4.55 9.60 -7.19
C THR A 25 4.84 8.51 -6.15
N ALA A 26 4.44 8.72 -4.89
CA ALA A 26 4.49 7.70 -3.86
C ALA A 26 3.65 6.49 -4.28
N TRP A 27 2.42 6.73 -4.75
CA TRP A 27 1.54 5.67 -5.25
C TRP A 27 2.12 4.92 -6.46
N GLU A 28 2.68 5.61 -7.45
CA GLU A 28 3.30 4.95 -8.61
C GLU A 28 4.43 4.02 -8.19
N LYS A 29 5.26 4.45 -7.22
CA LYS A 29 6.33 3.63 -6.66
C LYS A 29 5.80 2.44 -5.87
N LEU A 30 4.79 2.63 -5.04
CA LEU A 30 4.14 1.53 -4.31
C LEU A 30 3.49 0.55 -5.29
N LYS A 31 2.82 1.05 -6.33
CA LYS A 31 2.19 0.22 -7.37
C LYS A 31 3.22 -0.66 -8.06
N LEU A 32 4.40 -0.12 -8.39
CA LEU A 32 5.50 -0.91 -8.94
C LEU A 32 5.94 -2.02 -7.97
N TRP A 33 6.05 -1.74 -6.67
CA TRP A 33 6.37 -2.77 -5.68
C TRP A 33 5.30 -3.87 -5.63
N LEU A 34 4.02 -3.49 -5.66
CA LEU A 34 2.90 -4.44 -5.70
C LEU A 34 2.94 -5.29 -6.98
N ASP A 35 3.20 -4.69 -8.16
CA ASP A 35 3.28 -5.38 -9.45
C ASP A 35 4.44 -6.40 -9.50
N LEU A 36 5.55 -6.09 -8.84
CA LEU A 36 6.73 -6.97 -8.77
C LEU A 36 6.55 -8.15 -7.81
N ASN A 37 5.59 -8.08 -6.88
CA ASN A 37 5.30 -9.16 -5.95
C ASN A 37 4.08 -9.99 -6.42
N PRO A 38 4.25 -11.26 -6.85
CA PRO A 38 3.15 -12.09 -7.34
C PRO A 38 1.96 -12.22 -6.37
N ARG A 39 2.21 -12.15 -5.05
CA ARG A 39 1.16 -12.25 -4.03
C ARG A 39 0.34 -10.96 -3.92
N LEU A 40 0.92 -9.82 -4.28
CA LEU A 40 0.30 -8.50 -4.15
C LEU A 40 -0.13 -7.88 -5.48
N LYS A 41 0.25 -8.48 -6.61
CA LYS A 41 -0.02 -7.94 -7.95
C LYS A 41 -1.49 -7.57 -8.18
N HIS A 42 -2.41 -8.40 -7.69
CA HIS A 42 -3.85 -8.13 -7.77
C HIS A 42 -4.28 -6.79 -7.11
N LEU A 43 -3.53 -6.32 -6.10
CA LEU A 43 -3.77 -5.03 -5.43
C LEU A 43 -3.38 -3.83 -6.29
N ALA A 44 -2.41 -3.98 -7.19
CA ALA A 44 -1.98 -2.93 -8.12
C ALA A 44 -3.02 -2.67 -9.22
N GLU A 45 -3.85 -3.67 -9.53
CA GLU A 45 -4.87 -3.66 -10.59
C GLU A 45 -6.24 -3.15 -10.09
N LEU A 46 -6.38 -2.91 -8.78
CA LEU A 46 -7.62 -2.43 -8.19
C LEU A 46 -8.02 -1.06 -8.76
N THR A 47 -9.29 -0.96 -9.19
CA THR A 47 -9.89 0.31 -9.62
C THR A 47 -10.20 1.24 -8.45
N ARG A 48 -10.49 0.65 -7.27
CA ARG A 48 -10.73 1.40 -6.03
C ARG A 48 -9.46 2.08 -5.53
N ARG A 49 -9.65 3.22 -4.86
CA ARG A 49 -8.56 4.07 -4.37
C ARG A 49 -8.20 3.83 -2.90
N THR A 50 -8.68 2.74 -2.33
CA THR A 50 -8.51 2.40 -0.92
C THR A 50 -8.10 0.94 -0.77
N PHE A 51 -7.29 0.67 0.26
CA PHE A 51 -6.98 -0.68 0.73
C PHE A 51 -7.76 -0.96 2.00
N THR A 52 -8.32 -2.16 2.09
CA THR A 52 -9.00 -2.66 3.29
C THR A 52 -7.97 -2.99 4.37
N PRO A 53 -8.39 -3.07 5.64
CA PRO A 53 -7.56 -3.58 6.73
C PRO A 53 -6.75 -4.85 6.40
N ALA A 54 -7.39 -5.84 5.77
CA ALA A 54 -6.75 -7.12 5.43
C ALA A 54 -5.66 -6.94 4.35
N GLU A 55 -5.90 -6.09 3.36
CA GLU A 55 -4.92 -5.82 2.30
C GLU A 55 -3.74 -5.01 2.80
N VAL A 56 -3.98 -4.06 3.71
CA VAL A 56 -2.92 -3.30 4.36
C VAL A 56 -2.02 -4.25 5.15
N GLN A 57 -2.58 -5.22 5.89
CA GLN A 57 -1.78 -6.25 6.56
C GLN A 57 -1.01 -7.12 5.60
N LEU A 58 -1.59 -7.47 4.45
CA LEU A 58 -0.89 -8.24 3.44
C LEU A 58 0.31 -7.44 2.89
N ILE A 59 0.13 -6.15 2.63
CA ILE A 59 1.22 -5.25 2.21
C ILE A 59 2.29 -5.15 3.32
N TYR A 60 1.88 -4.99 4.59
CA TYR A 60 2.80 -4.93 5.74
C TYR A 60 3.58 -6.23 5.93
N SER A 61 2.94 -7.37 5.69
CA SER A 61 3.59 -8.68 5.83
C SER A 61 4.70 -8.89 4.79
N GLU A 62 4.56 -8.27 3.61
CA GLU A 62 5.50 -8.45 2.50
C GLU A 62 6.56 -7.34 2.43
N PHE A 63 6.22 -6.10 2.79
CA PHE A 63 7.13 -4.94 2.71
C PHE A 63 7.57 -4.40 4.08
N GLY A 64 7.03 -4.92 5.18
CA GLY A 64 7.20 -4.36 6.52
C GLY A 64 6.23 -3.22 6.81
N GLU A 65 6.04 -2.91 8.10
CA GLU A 65 5.30 -1.73 8.53
C GLU A 65 6.13 -0.46 8.24
N PRO A 66 5.52 0.60 7.66
CA PRO A 66 6.19 1.86 7.33
C PRO A 66 6.54 2.71 8.55
#